data_AF-A0A0Q7B539-F1
#
_entry.id   AF-A0A0Q7B539-F1
#
_cell.length_a   1.000
_cell.length_b   1.000
_cell.length_c   1.000
_cell.angle_alpha   90.00
_cell.angle_beta   90.00
_cell.angle_gamma   90.00
#
_symmetry.space_group_name_H-M   'P 1'
#
loop_
_entity.id
_entity.type
_entity.pdbx_description
1 polymer ?
#
loop_
_entity_poly.entity_id
_entity_poly.type
_entity_poly.pdbx_seq_one_letter_code
_entity_poly.pdbx_strand_id
1 'polypeptide(L)'
;MLALLALPVAPVAAQDLSELSLEQLSNIEISSLSRRREKLAQVPAALYVISADAIRRAGARTLPEALQLAPNLQVARVNATQYAISARGFNNAIGNKLLVLIDGRTVYAPYFSGVQWDQQDVLLDDVARIEVISGPGGSVWGTNAVNGVINIISRPAADAGPMLRVDAGTDERAAALRHGGALPLQGHWRAYAKLQQHDASETEAGAVLRDKSRRWQLGWRADWLSGEDGLTVQGDVYRGDTADRMSGAQNLGGVRTSGENLLARWTGRLNGGSRLRVQAYYDHVRREDAILYSPRFTVVDLEAQHSLSWGAHNIDWGGGWRSSRDHIAPGLLFGFVPERARQQWQNLFVQDELRLANGWRLTAGTKFEHNDYTGWETLPSLRLAWSPSARWRWWTSLSRAVRAPARLDRDLRLPSKPPFIIAGGPGFVSEVARVIELGHRGQPSGTLSYALTLYHHDWRRLRSGQPPPNAMVQNMIAGNSWGLEAWGHWQPLPWLRWSAGFNRLQQDLAAQPGSTDPVGPSALGNDPPQQWQLRAALQPADRHELDLTLRRVAALPQPAVPGYTVLDVNYGWRATPQLALTLGGRNLLHGRHAEANAAPGRSVFGPEAYAQLRWTP
;
A
#
# COMPACT_ATOMS: atom_id res chain seq x y z
N MET A 1 5.01 49.84 30.01
CA MET A 1 4.04 49.68 28.90
C MET A 1 4.85 49.56 27.61
N LEU A 2 5.12 48.35 27.14
CA LEU A 2 5.87 48.06 25.91
C LEU A 2 5.17 46.86 25.25
N ALA A 3 4.33 47.16 24.26
CA ALA A 3 3.62 46.17 23.47
C ALA A 3 4.55 45.66 22.37
N LEU A 4 4.97 44.39 22.44
CA LEU A 4 5.59 43.72 21.30
C LEU A 4 4.49 43.27 20.34
N LEU A 5 4.43 43.93 19.18
CA LEU A 5 3.67 43.50 18.02
C LEU A 5 4.21 42.16 17.52
N ALA A 6 3.49 41.07 17.78
CA ALA A 6 3.68 39.81 17.08
C ALA A 6 3.12 39.96 15.67
N LEU A 7 4.00 40.01 14.67
CA LEU A 7 3.61 39.88 13.27
C LEU A 7 3.04 38.47 13.05
N PRO A 8 1.86 38.33 12.43
CA PRO A 8 1.35 37.02 12.05
C PRO A 8 2.24 36.48 10.93
N VAL A 9 2.98 35.41 11.20
CA VAL A 9 3.61 34.60 10.16
C VAL A 9 2.46 33.92 9.41
N ALA A 10 2.23 34.33 8.17
CA ALA A 10 1.26 33.66 7.31
C ALA A 10 1.68 32.18 7.17
N PRO A 11 0.77 31.22 7.36
CA PRO A 11 1.10 29.81 7.13
C PRO A 11 1.53 29.67 5.67
N VAL A 12 2.70 29.08 5.45
CA VAL A 12 3.09 28.58 4.12
C VAL A 12 2.11 27.45 3.83
N ALA A 13 1.06 27.75 3.04
CA ALA A 13 0.10 26.75 2.63
C ALA A 13 0.84 25.63 1.88
N ALA A 14 0.65 24.39 2.32
CA ALA A 14 1.00 23.23 1.51
C ALA A 14 0.35 23.40 0.13
N GLN A 15 1.17 23.48 -0.92
CA GLN A 15 0.70 23.68 -2.30
C GLN A 15 -0.35 22.60 -2.62
N ASP A 16 -1.56 23.04 -3.00
CA ASP A 16 -2.57 22.13 -3.49
C ASP A 16 -2.12 21.56 -4.83
N LEU A 17 -1.93 20.23 -4.87
CA LEU A 17 -1.46 19.52 -6.06
C LEU A 17 -2.46 19.60 -7.23
N SER A 18 -3.67 20.13 -7.00
CA SER A 18 -4.74 20.31 -7.97
C SER A 18 -4.49 21.47 -8.95
N GLU A 19 -3.84 22.54 -8.50
CA GLU A 19 -3.51 23.73 -9.30
C GLU A 19 -2.15 23.59 -10.01
N LEU A 20 -1.45 22.48 -9.75
CA LEU A 20 -0.14 22.23 -10.30
C LEU A 20 -0.24 21.85 -11.78
N SER A 21 0.48 22.59 -12.61
CA SER A 21 0.79 22.18 -13.97
C SER A 21 1.50 20.82 -13.97
N LEU A 22 1.52 20.11 -15.10
CA LEU A 22 2.25 18.84 -15.19
C LEU A 22 3.76 19.00 -14.94
N GLU A 23 4.31 20.19 -15.19
CA GLU A 23 5.68 20.57 -14.81
C GLU A 23 5.85 20.64 -13.30
N GLN A 24 4.85 21.14 -12.57
CA GLN A 24 4.87 21.15 -11.11
C GLN A 24 4.64 19.74 -10.54
N LEU A 25 3.78 18.92 -11.16
CA LEU A 25 3.61 17.50 -10.79
C LEU A 25 4.91 16.70 -10.98
N SER A 26 5.70 17.00 -12.01
CA SER A 26 6.99 16.36 -12.24
C SER A 26 8.05 16.75 -11.19
N ASN A 27 7.85 17.90 -10.53
CA ASN A 27 8.67 18.39 -9.43
C ASN A 27 8.21 17.90 -8.04
N ILE A 28 7.16 17.09 -7.93
CA ILE A 28 6.74 16.50 -6.65
C ILE A 28 7.91 15.75 -6.01
N GLU A 29 8.16 16.06 -4.75
CA GLU A 29 9.14 15.37 -3.94
C GLU A 29 8.57 14.03 -3.45
N ILE A 30 9.29 12.96 -3.72
CA ILE A 30 9.01 11.59 -3.28
C ILE A 30 10.08 11.13 -2.32
N SER A 31 9.79 10.10 -1.51
CA SER A 31 10.80 9.55 -0.58
C SER A 31 10.95 8.03 -0.62
N SER A 32 10.10 7.32 -1.35
CA SER A 32 9.99 5.87 -1.22
C SER A 32 11.12 5.06 -1.87
N LEU A 33 12.04 5.64 -2.63
CA LEU A 33 13.11 4.86 -3.29
C LEU A 33 14.44 4.86 -2.56
N SER A 34 14.82 6.00 -1.99
CA SER A 34 16.09 6.23 -1.30
C SER A 34 15.88 6.68 0.14
N ARG A 35 14.63 6.76 0.61
CA ARG A 35 14.23 7.28 1.92
C ARG A 35 14.63 8.75 2.16
N ARG A 36 15.13 9.43 1.13
CA ARG A 36 15.38 10.88 1.04
C ARG A 36 14.45 11.52 0.01
N ARG A 37 14.23 12.84 0.11
CA ARG A 37 13.41 13.57 -0.86
C ARG A 37 14.12 13.67 -2.21
N GLU A 38 13.43 13.26 -3.26
CA GLU A 38 13.88 13.36 -4.64
C GLU A 38 12.71 13.78 -5.53
N LYS A 39 12.97 14.43 -6.66
CA LYS A 39 11.90 14.74 -7.61
C LYS A 39 11.39 13.46 -8.27
N LEU A 40 10.09 13.31 -8.43
CA LEU A 40 9.48 12.20 -9.20
C LEU A 40 10.08 12.12 -10.61
N ALA A 41 10.27 13.28 -11.25
CA ALA A 41 10.94 13.38 -12.55
C ALA A 41 12.41 12.99 -12.52
N GLN A 42 13.01 12.64 -11.37
CA GLN A 42 14.40 12.18 -11.18
C GLN A 42 14.53 10.70 -10.79
N VAL A 43 13.43 10.04 -10.47
CA VAL A 43 13.40 8.64 -10.05
C VAL A 43 13.67 7.65 -11.19
N PRO A 44 14.62 6.70 -11.06
CA PRO A 44 14.86 5.62 -12.03
C PRO A 44 14.11 4.33 -11.63
N ALA A 45 12.78 4.42 -11.52
CA ALA A 45 11.90 3.29 -11.21
C ALA A 45 10.48 3.52 -11.73
N ALA A 46 9.69 2.42 -11.77
CA ALA A 46 8.27 2.42 -12.02
C ALA A 46 7.50 2.93 -10.79
N LEU A 47 7.35 4.24 -10.68
CA LEU A 47 6.70 4.92 -9.56
C LEU A 47 5.47 5.72 -10.02
N TYR A 48 4.33 5.43 -9.40
CA TYR A 48 3.10 6.21 -9.50
C TYR A 48 2.82 6.94 -8.19
N VAL A 49 2.32 8.17 -8.26
CA VAL A 49 1.94 8.97 -7.08
C VAL A 49 0.46 9.28 -7.17
N ILE A 50 -0.29 8.85 -6.15
CA ILE A 50 -1.69 9.24 -5.94
C ILE A 50 -1.67 10.49 -5.05
N SER A 51 -2.08 11.64 -5.57
CA SER A 51 -2.14 12.90 -4.82
C SER A 51 -3.36 12.97 -3.91
N ALA A 52 -3.31 13.80 -2.87
CA ALA A 52 -4.47 14.06 -2.03
C ALA A 52 -5.69 14.56 -2.82
N ASP A 53 -5.48 15.39 -3.84
CA ASP A 53 -6.55 15.86 -4.72
C ASP A 53 -7.17 14.70 -5.51
N ALA A 54 -6.36 13.78 -6.06
CA ALA A 54 -6.89 12.61 -6.76
C ALA A 54 -7.72 11.71 -5.83
N ILE A 55 -7.30 11.54 -4.57
CA ILE A 55 -8.06 10.78 -3.55
C ILE A 55 -9.41 11.44 -3.29
N ARG A 56 -9.42 12.77 -3.08
CA ARG A 56 -10.63 13.56 -2.82
C ARG A 56 -11.59 13.54 -4.01
N ARG A 57 -11.10 13.81 -5.22
CA ARG A 57 -11.89 13.83 -6.47
C ARG A 57 -12.46 12.47 -6.84
N ALA A 58 -11.73 11.40 -6.54
CA ALA A 58 -12.25 10.04 -6.69
C ALA A 58 -13.35 9.68 -5.68
N GLY A 59 -13.53 10.51 -4.64
CA GLY A 59 -14.42 10.22 -3.52
C GLY A 59 -14.10 8.87 -2.87
N ALA A 60 -12.80 8.56 -2.77
CA ALA A 60 -12.34 7.37 -2.05
C ALA A 60 -12.67 7.52 -0.55
N ARG A 61 -13.25 6.47 0.03
CA ARG A 61 -13.69 6.44 1.43
C ARG A 61 -12.80 5.53 2.27
N THR A 62 -12.16 4.55 1.63
CA THR A 62 -11.20 3.62 2.24
C THR A 62 -9.82 3.70 1.58
N LEU A 63 -8.78 3.25 2.30
CA LEU A 63 -7.43 3.17 1.75
C LEU A 63 -7.36 2.24 0.51
N PRO A 64 -7.94 1.03 0.51
CA PRO A 64 -8.02 0.19 -0.70
C PRO A 64 -8.65 0.88 -1.91
N GLU A 65 -9.72 1.66 -1.72
CA GLU A 65 -10.34 2.44 -2.81
C GLU A 65 -9.40 3.52 -3.34
N ALA A 66 -8.69 4.25 -2.47
CA ALA A 66 -7.68 5.20 -2.91
C ALA A 66 -6.57 4.51 -3.72
N LEU A 67 -6.19 3.28 -3.37
CA LEU A 67 -5.18 2.50 -4.10
C LEU A 67 -5.66 2.05 -5.49
N GLN A 68 -6.96 1.96 -5.76
CA GLN A 68 -7.48 1.68 -7.11
C GLN A 68 -7.10 2.75 -8.14
N LEU A 69 -6.73 3.95 -7.68
CA LEU A 69 -6.28 5.05 -8.54
C LEU A 69 -4.90 4.80 -9.19
N ALA A 70 -4.11 3.87 -8.63
CA ALA A 70 -2.81 3.51 -9.16
C ALA A 70 -2.94 2.45 -10.27
N PRO A 71 -2.60 2.76 -11.54
CA PRO A 71 -2.76 1.83 -12.65
C PRO A 71 -1.81 0.63 -12.58
N ASN A 72 -0.75 0.75 -11.79
CA ASN A 72 0.26 -0.27 -11.57
C ASN A 72 -0.08 -1.22 -10.41
N LEU A 73 -1.24 -1.05 -9.74
CA LEU A 73 -1.77 -2.00 -8.77
C LEU A 73 -2.93 -2.81 -9.34
N GLN A 74 -3.02 -4.07 -8.94
CA GLN A 74 -4.24 -4.85 -9.05
C GLN A 74 -4.94 -4.79 -7.69
N VAL A 75 -6.13 -4.20 -7.66
CA VAL A 75 -6.96 -4.09 -6.45
C VAL A 75 -8.29 -4.75 -6.75
N ALA A 76 -8.56 -5.87 -6.07
CA ALA A 76 -9.80 -6.63 -6.19
C ALA A 76 -10.53 -6.68 -4.85
N ARG A 77 -11.81 -6.30 -4.84
CA ARG A 77 -12.68 -6.41 -3.67
C ARG A 77 -13.10 -7.87 -3.48
N VAL A 78 -12.78 -8.43 -2.32
CA VAL A 78 -13.04 -9.84 -1.99
C VAL A 78 -14.42 -9.99 -1.37
N ASN A 79 -14.79 -9.06 -0.49
CA ASN A 79 -16.08 -8.98 0.20
C ASN A 79 -16.30 -7.55 0.73
N ALA A 80 -17.21 -7.33 1.68
CA ALA A 80 -17.52 -5.99 2.19
C ALA A 80 -16.30 -5.21 2.73
N THR A 81 -15.29 -5.89 3.29
CA THR A 81 -14.12 -5.24 3.94
C THR A 81 -12.75 -5.73 3.48
N GLN A 82 -12.67 -6.93 2.92
CA GLN A 82 -11.40 -7.51 2.47
C GLN A 82 -11.10 -7.18 1.02
N TYR A 83 -9.83 -6.90 0.75
CA TYR A 83 -9.29 -6.62 -0.57
C TYR A 83 -8.04 -7.48 -0.82
N ALA A 84 -7.89 -7.91 -2.07
CA ALA A 84 -6.67 -8.50 -2.60
C ALA A 84 -5.92 -7.40 -3.37
N ILE A 85 -4.73 -7.04 -2.89
CA ILE A 85 -3.90 -5.99 -3.49
C ILE A 85 -2.52 -6.54 -3.81
N SER A 86 -2.11 -6.41 -5.07
CA SER A 86 -0.78 -6.78 -5.54
C SER A 86 -0.28 -5.82 -6.62
N ALA A 87 0.98 -5.98 -7.01
CA ALA A 87 1.55 -5.44 -8.24
C ALA A 87 2.24 -6.59 -8.98
N ARG A 88 2.22 -6.60 -10.31
CA ARG A 88 2.95 -7.57 -11.16
C ARG A 88 2.69 -9.05 -10.82
N GLY A 89 1.48 -9.36 -10.36
CA GLY A 89 0.99 -10.73 -10.15
C GLY A 89 0.90 -11.16 -8.68
N PHE A 90 0.54 -12.43 -8.48
CA PHE A 90 0.32 -13.10 -7.20
C PHE A 90 -0.79 -12.46 -6.34
N ASN A 91 -1.85 -11.94 -6.97
CA ASN A 91 -2.94 -11.33 -6.24
C ASN A 91 -3.85 -12.35 -5.58
N ASN A 92 -4.00 -12.23 -4.26
CA ASN A 92 -4.97 -12.98 -3.46
C ASN A 92 -5.18 -12.27 -2.11
N ALA A 93 -6.16 -12.72 -1.33
CA ALA A 93 -6.54 -12.10 -0.05
C ALA A 93 -5.47 -12.20 1.06
N ILE A 94 -4.44 -13.03 0.89
CA ILE A 94 -3.32 -13.21 1.83
C ILE A 94 -1.97 -12.86 1.17
N GLY A 95 -1.99 -11.99 0.16
CA GLY A 95 -0.80 -11.53 -0.56
C GLY A 95 0.26 -10.97 0.38
N ASN A 96 1.51 -11.38 0.16
CA ASN A 96 2.63 -11.10 1.06
C ASN A 96 3.94 -10.76 0.32
N LYS A 97 3.81 -10.21 -0.90
CA LYS A 97 4.94 -9.82 -1.75
C LYS A 97 5.03 -8.30 -1.98
N LEU A 98 4.14 -7.52 -1.39
CA LEU A 98 4.20 -6.06 -1.40
C LEU A 98 4.71 -5.54 -0.07
N LEU A 99 5.55 -4.50 -0.12
CA LEU A 99 5.81 -3.71 1.06
C LEU A 99 4.74 -2.61 1.25
N VAL A 100 4.16 -2.41 2.44
CA VAL A 100 3.23 -1.32 2.74
C VAL A 100 3.64 -0.58 4.00
N LEU A 101 3.68 0.74 3.89
CA LEU A 101 4.14 1.66 4.93
C LEU A 101 3.11 2.76 5.16
N ILE A 102 2.87 3.11 6.43
CA ILE A 102 2.14 4.32 6.81
C ILE A 102 3.12 5.21 7.57
N ASP A 103 3.49 6.34 6.99
CA ASP A 103 4.53 7.23 7.51
C ASP A 103 5.75 6.42 7.96
N GLY A 104 6.27 5.53 7.10
CA GLY A 104 7.46 4.71 7.40
C GLY A 104 7.26 3.52 8.36
N ARG A 105 6.10 3.36 9.01
CA ARG A 105 5.76 2.17 9.81
C ARG A 105 5.30 1.03 8.91
N THR A 106 5.90 -0.15 9.02
CA THR A 106 5.45 -1.34 8.26
C THR A 106 4.17 -1.90 8.84
N VAL A 107 3.13 -2.06 8.00
CA VAL A 107 1.78 -2.48 8.44
C VAL A 107 1.46 -3.96 8.18
N TYR A 108 2.47 -4.83 8.26
CA TYR A 108 2.26 -6.28 8.13
C TYR A 108 1.92 -6.95 9.43
N ALA A 109 1.14 -8.02 9.31
CA ALA A 109 1.08 -9.01 10.35
C ALA A 109 2.31 -9.96 10.24
N PRO A 110 3.19 -10.02 11.26
CA PRO A 110 4.43 -10.80 11.20
C PRO A 110 4.22 -12.30 10.95
N TYR A 111 3.04 -12.82 11.29
CA TYR A 111 2.74 -14.24 11.14
C TYR A 111 2.50 -14.68 9.69
N PHE A 112 2.19 -13.79 8.74
CA PHE A 112 2.08 -14.16 7.32
C PHE A 112 2.81 -13.23 6.34
N SER A 113 3.48 -12.19 6.85
CA SER A 113 4.26 -11.20 6.09
C SER A 113 3.46 -10.42 5.04
N GLY A 114 2.16 -10.24 5.27
CA GLY A 114 1.28 -9.46 4.40
C GLY A 114 0.40 -8.48 5.18
N VAL A 115 -0.42 -7.73 4.45
CA VAL A 115 -1.31 -6.69 5.01
C VAL A 115 -2.70 -7.26 5.26
N GLN A 116 -3.24 -7.07 6.46
CA GLN A 116 -4.69 -7.19 6.68
C GLN A 116 -5.35 -5.87 6.31
N TRP A 117 -5.83 -5.73 5.08
CA TRP A 117 -6.43 -4.48 4.57
C TRP A 117 -7.69 -4.07 5.35
N ASP A 118 -8.44 -5.03 5.88
CA ASP A 118 -9.60 -4.80 6.77
C ASP A 118 -9.20 -4.16 8.12
N GLN A 119 -7.92 -4.24 8.49
CA GLN A 119 -7.38 -3.66 9.73
C GLN A 119 -6.66 -2.33 9.50
N GLN A 120 -6.30 -1.97 8.27
CA GLN A 120 -5.58 -0.73 8.00
C GLN A 120 -6.54 0.40 7.63
N ASP A 121 -6.43 1.52 8.33
CA ASP A 121 -7.20 2.72 8.00
C ASP A 121 -6.43 3.98 8.38
N VAL A 122 -6.69 5.05 7.64
CA VAL A 122 -6.17 6.40 7.85
C VAL A 122 -7.29 7.40 7.56
N LEU A 123 -7.23 8.58 8.18
CA LEU A 123 -8.07 9.68 7.72
C LEU A 123 -7.54 10.14 6.36
N LEU A 124 -8.24 9.79 5.26
CA LEU A 124 -7.80 10.11 3.90
C LEU A 124 -7.59 11.62 3.67
N ASP A 125 -8.32 12.47 4.39
CA ASP A 125 -8.15 13.93 4.38
C ASP A 125 -6.79 14.41 4.92
N ASP A 126 -6.13 13.56 5.71
CA ASP A 126 -4.80 13.78 6.28
C ASP A 126 -3.69 13.15 5.43
N VAL A 127 -4.02 12.42 4.36
CA VAL A 127 -3.03 11.89 3.42
C VAL A 127 -2.53 13.03 2.52
N ALA A 128 -1.21 13.19 2.43
CA ALA A 128 -0.58 14.11 1.49
C ALA A 128 -0.47 13.47 0.10
N ARG A 129 -0.03 12.20 0.08
CA ARG A 129 0.07 11.38 -1.13
C ARG A 129 0.28 9.91 -0.77
N ILE A 130 0.05 9.04 -1.74
CA ILE A 130 0.45 7.63 -1.70
C ILE A 130 1.45 7.41 -2.83
N GLU A 131 2.65 6.94 -2.49
CA GLU A 131 3.69 6.57 -3.44
C GLU A 131 3.62 5.05 -3.69
N VAL A 132 3.49 4.65 -4.95
CA VAL A 132 3.38 3.23 -5.36
C VAL A 132 4.51 2.89 -6.32
N ILE A 133 5.49 2.14 -5.83
CA ILE A 133 6.61 1.61 -6.61
C ILE A 133 6.26 0.18 -7.02
N SER A 134 6.26 -0.11 -8.32
CA SER A 134 6.24 -1.48 -8.82
C SER A 134 7.66 -2.03 -8.96
N GLY A 135 7.83 -3.30 -8.62
CA GLY A 135 9.11 -4.00 -8.68
C GLY A 135 9.91 -3.95 -7.38
N PRO A 136 11.08 -4.63 -7.34
CA PRO A 136 11.88 -4.77 -6.15
C PRO A 136 12.31 -3.47 -5.47
N GLY A 137 11.96 -3.34 -4.18
CA GLY A 137 12.46 -2.31 -3.27
C GLY A 137 13.54 -2.80 -2.29
N GLY A 138 14.04 -4.03 -2.49
CA GLY A 138 14.76 -4.79 -1.46
C GLY A 138 16.06 -4.17 -0.94
N SER A 139 16.84 -3.46 -1.77
CA SER A 139 18.11 -2.86 -1.36
C SER A 139 17.98 -1.71 -0.37
N VAL A 140 16.80 -1.09 -0.28
CA VAL A 140 16.51 -0.01 0.68
C VAL A 140 15.55 -0.50 1.76
N TRP A 141 14.51 -1.24 1.36
CA TRP A 141 13.43 -1.58 2.28
C TRP A 141 13.52 -2.96 2.94
N GLY A 142 14.34 -3.88 2.42
CA GLY A 142 14.51 -5.22 2.98
C GLY A 142 13.63 -6.28 2.34
N THR A 143 13.50 -7.42 3.02
CA THR A 143 12.68 -8.53 2.52
C THR A 143 11.20 -8.14 2.37
N ASN A 144 10.45 -8.93 1.61
CA ASN A 144 9.00 -8.77 1.36
C ASN A 144 8.62 -7.56 0.47
N ALA A 145 9.56 -6.66 0.14
CA ALA A 145 9.42 -5.65 -0.91
C ALA A 145 9.70 -6.23 -2.33
N VAL A 146 9.07 -7.36 -2.65
CA VAL A 146 9.38 -8.14 -3.87
C VAL A 146 8.69 -7.58 -5.11
N ASN A 147 7.37 -7.44 -5.03
CA ASN A 147 6.55 -6.94 -6.13
C ASN A 147 6.45 -5.42 -6.14
N GLY A 148 6.76 -4.75 -5.03
CA GLY A 148 6.60 -3.31 -4.93
C GLY A 148 6.61 -2.78 -3.50
N VAL A 149 6.47 -1.46 -3.40
CA VAL A 149 6.32 -0.69 -2.15
C VAL A 149 5.16 0.28 -2.30
N ILE A 150 4.25 0.29 -1.33
CA ILE A 150 3.21 1.29 -1.15
C ILE A 150 3.56 2.10 0.09
N ASN A 151 3.73 3.41 -0.05
CA ASN A 151 4.05 4.30 1.07
C ASN A 151 2.99 5.39 1.18
N ILE A 152 2.20 5.32 2.23
CA ILE A 152 1.17 6.31 2.59
C ILE A 152 1.84 7.38 3.43
N ILE A 153 1.84 8.62 2.95
CA ILE A 153 2.50 9.75 3.61
C ILE A 153 1.44 10.75 4.04
N SER A 154 1.40 11.03 5.34
CA SER A 154 0.44 11.96 5.93
C SER A 154 0.97 13.39 5.90
N ARG A 155 0.06 14.36 5.79
CA ARG A 155 0.36 15.80 5.90
C ARG A 155 0.96 16.11 7.28
N PRO A 156 1.86 17.11 7.40
CA PRO A 156 2.26 17.67 8.69
C PRO A 156 1.06 18.13 9.53
N ALA A 157 1.20 18.12 10.85
CA ALA A 157 0.17 18.59 11.78
C ALA A 157 -0.15 20.08 11.61
N ALA A 158 0.80 20.89 11.15
CA ALA A 158 0.61 22.31 10.88
C ALA A 158 -0.43 22.59 9.77
N ASP A 159 -0.65 21.61 8.88
CA ASP A 159 -1.62 21.74 7.77
C ASP A 159 -3.05 21.35 8.19
N ALA A 160 -3.24 20.94 9.44
CA ALA A 160 -4.52 20.43 9.92
C ALA A 160 -5.31 21.51 10.68
N GLY A 161 -6.44 21.91 10.09
CA GLY A 161 -7.48 22.68 10.76
C GLY A 161 -8.67 21.80 11.21
N PRO A 162 -9.67 22.39 11.88
CA PRO A 162 -10.91 21.69 12.20
C PRO A 162 -11.60 21.17 10.93
N MET A 163 -12.21 20.00 11.01
CA MET A 163 -12.95 19.41 9.90
C MET A 163 -14.02 18.46 10.41
N LEU A 164 -15.20 18.50 9.80
CA LEU A 164 -16.22 17.45 9.90
C LEU A 164 -16.46 16.87 8.51
N ARG A 165 -16.51 15.56 8.40
CA ARG A 165 -16.91 14.84 7.19
C ARG A 165 -17.96 13.79 7.53
N VAL A 166 -19.02 13.72 6.74
CA VAL A 166 -20.08 12.71 6.85
C VAL A 166 -20.31 12.13 5.47
N ASP A 167 -20.30 10.80 5.39
CA ASP A 167 -20.49 10.02 4.18
C ASP A 167 -21.70 9.11 4.38
N ALA A 168 -22.60 9.10 3.40
CA ALA A 168 -23.72 8.17 3.34
C ALA A 168 -23.84 7.62 1.92
N GLY A 169 -23.79 6.30 1.77
CA GLY A 169 -24.00 5.62 0.50
C GLY A 169 -24.81 4.34 0.66
N THR A 170 -25.00 3.66 -0.47
CA THR A 170 -25.77 2.39 -0.54
C THR A 170 -25.24 1.36 0.45
N ASP A 171 -23.92 1.12 0.46
CA ASP A 171 -23.30 0.03 1.23
C ASP A 171 -22.32 0.53 2.30
N GLU A 172 -22.10 1.84 2.41
CA GLU A 172 -21.11 2.41 3.32
C GLU A 172 -21.59 3.71 3.96
N ARG A 173 -21.26 3.87 5.23
CA ARG A 173 -21.50 5.09 6.01
C ARG A 173 -20.25 5.42 6.80
N ALA A 174 -19.87 6.68 6.83
CA ALA A 174 -18.73 7.12 7.62
C ALA A 174 -18.96 8.51 8.21
N ALA A 175 -18.28 8.78 9.32
CA ALA A 175 -18.17 10.12 9.87
C ALA A 175 -16.75 10.32 10.39
N ALA A 176 -16.19 11.49 10.16
CA ALA A 176 -14.88 11.86 10.67
C ALA A 176 -14.87 13.28 11.22
N LEU A 177 -14.24 13.47 12.36
CA LEU A 177 -13.92 14.76 12.95
C LEU A 177 -12.40 14.87 13.01
N ARG A 178 -11.85 16.03 12.68
CA ARG A 178 -10.44 16.37 12.91
C ARG A 178 -10.34 17.72 13.58
N HIS A 179 -9.36 17.89 14.46
CA HIS A 179 -8.95 19.17 14.99
C HIS A 179 -7.41 19.23 15.10
N GLY A 180 -6.86 20.44 15.17
CA GLY A 180 -5.43 20.66 15.30
C GLY A 180 -5.13 22.07 15.78
N GLY A 181 -3.90 22.29 16.21
CA GLY A 181 -3.45 23.58 16.73
C GLY A 181 -1.96 23.64 17.02
N ALA A 182 -1.51 24.77 17.54
CA ALA A 182 -0.13 24.97 17.93
C ALA A 182 0.19 24.29 19.29
N LEU A 183 1.46 23.93 19.46
CA LEU A 183 2.10 23.51 20.69
C LEU A 183 3.24 24.49 21.03
N PRO A 184 3.78 24.47 22.27
CA PRO A 184 5.02 25.16 22.59
C PRO A 184 6.19 24.78 21.67
N LEU A 185 7.21 25.64 21.62
CA LEU A 185 8.43 25.43 20.82
C LEU A 185 8.16 25.31 19.30
N GLN A 186 7.20 26.09 18.78
CA GLN A 186 6.77 26.05 17.37
C GLN A 186 6.22 24.68 16.93
N GLY A 187 5.81 23.86 17.88
CA GLY A 187 5.18 22.57 17.58
C GLY A 187 3.75 22.74 17.07
N HIS A 188 3.23 21.71 16.43
CA HIS A 188 1.84 21.63 15.98
C HIS A 188 1.30 20.24 16.29
N TRP A 189 -0.01 20.14 16.54
CA TRP A 189 -0.68 18.87 16.76
C TRP A 189 -1.96 18.77 15.94
N ARG A 190 -2.36 17.54 15.66
CA ARG A 190 -3.69 17.21 15.16
C ARG A 190 -4.18 15.92 15.79
N ALA A 191 -5.50 15.79 15.92
CA ALA A 191 -6.16 14.55 16.26
C ALA A 191 -7.43 14.38 15.44
N TYR A 192 -7.82 13.13 15.22
CA TYR A 192 -9.05 12.79 14.55
C TYR A 192 -9.78 11.64 15.24
N ALA A 193 -11.10 11.60 15.00
CA ALA A 193 -11.96 10.48 15.30
C ALA A 193 -12.69 10.10 14.01
N LYS A 194 -12.76 8.80 13.72
CA LYS A 194 -13.43 8.25 12.54
C LYS A 194 -14.32 7.09 12.96
N LEU A 195 -15.54 7.07 12.41
CA LEU A 195 -16.49 5.97 12.48
C LEU A 195 -16.79 5.51 11.06
N GLN A 196 -16.91 4.20 10.87
CA GLN A 196 -17.22 3.62 9.58
C GLN A 196 -18.07 2.37 9.74
N GLN A 197 -19.03 2.19 8.85
CA GLN A 197 -19.85 0.99 8.73
C GLN A 197 -19.91 0.58 7.27
N HIS A 198 -19.69 -0.71 6.99
CA HIS A 198 -20.00 -1.31 5.70
C HIS A 198 -21.16 -2.28 5.90
N ASP A 199 -22.17 -2.22 5.03
CA ASP A 199 -23.23 -3.21 5.00
C ASP A 199 -22.72 -4.53 4.38
N ALA A 200 -23.54 -5.58 4.48
CA ALA A 200 -23.15 -6.91 4.05
C ALA A 200 -23.05 -6.98 2.52
N SER A 201 -22.06 -7.72 2.02
CA SER A 201 -22.06 -8.08 0.61
C SER A 201 -23.01 -9.26 0.35
N GLU A 202 -23.25 -9.54 -0.92
CA GLU A 202 -24.17 -10.58 -1.36
C GLU A 202 -23.51 -11.46 -2.43
N THR A 203 -23.96 -12.70 -2.53
CA THR A 203 -23.52 -13.63 -3.57
C THR A 203 -24.25 -13.43 -4.89
N GLU A 204 -23.77 -14.09 -5.95
CA GLU A 204 -24.44 -14.13 -7.26
C GLU A 204 -25.88 -14.64 -7.18
N ALA A 205 -26.16 -15.54 -6.24
CA ALA A 205 -27.50 -16.07 -6.00
C ALA A 205 -28.38 -15.15 -5.12
N GLY A 206 -27.88 -13.96 -4.75
CA GLY A 206 -28.58 -13.01 -3.88
C GLY A 206 -28.54 -13.37 -2.39
N ALA A 207 -27.68 -14.30 -1.98
CA ALA A 207 -27.54 -14.64 -0.57
C ALA A 207 -26.71 -13.57 0.15
N VAL A 208 -27.26 -12.98 1.21
CA VAL A 208 -26.54 -12.00 2.05
C VAL A 208 -25.45 -12.69 2.86
N LEU A 209 -24.22 -12.22 2.73
CA LEU A 209 -23.06 -12.72 3.44
C LEU A 209 -22.95 -12.11 4.85
N ARG A 210 -22.23 -12.79 5.74
CA ARG A 210 -22.02 -12.35 7.14
C ARG A 210 -20.70 -11.59 7.28
N ASP A 211 -20.60 -10.49 6.54
CA ASP A 211 -19.40 -9.66 6.43
C ASP A 211 -19.65 -8.16 6.63
N LYS A 212 -20.90 -7.77 6.96
CA LYS A 212 -21.23 -6.45 7.50
C LYS A 212 -20.24 -6.09 8.60
N SER A 213 -19.75 -4.85 8.62
CA SER A 213 -18.73 -4.43 9.57
C SER A 213 -19.00 -3.05 10.15
N ARG A 214 -18.45 -2.80 11.33
CA ARG A 214 -18.32 -1.47 11.92
C ARG A 214 -16.93 -1.29 12.49
N ARG A 215 -16.43 -0.05 12.46
CA ARG A 215 -15.11 0.32 12.95
C ARG A 215 -15.14 1.73 13.52
N TRP A 216 -14.36 1.94 14.57
CA TRP A 216 -13.94 3.27 14.99
C TRP A 216 -12.43 3.35 15.10
N GLN A 217 -11.90 4.55 14.88
CA GLN A 217 -10.47 4.83 15.02
C GLN A 217 -10.27 6.25 15.56
N LEU A 218 -9.36 6.38 16.51
CA LEU A 218 -8.82 7.64 16.98
C LEU A 218 -7.36 7.70 16.60
N GLY A 219 -6.89 8.85 16.10
CA GLY A 219 -5.49 9.03 15.79
C GLY A 219 -5.02 10.44 16.10
N TRP A 220 -3.72 10.59 16.33
CA TRP A 220 -3.11 11.87 16.65
C TRP A 220 -1.69 11.95 16.12
N ARG A 221 -1.22 13.17 15.89
CA ARG A 221 0.13 13.48 15.46
C ARG A 221 0.57 14.82 16.03
N ALA A 222 1.80 14.88 16.51
CA ALA A 222 2.48 16.09 16.95
C ALA A 222 3.82 16.22 16.19
N ASP A 223 4.10 17.43 15.73
CA ASP A 223 5.24 17.77 14.88
C ASP A 223 5.96 19.00 15.43
N TRP A 224 7.28 18.92 15.63
CA TRP A 224 8.19 20.05 15.85
C TRP A 224 9.17 20.08 14.70
N LEU A 225 8.75 20.64 13.56
CA LEU A 225 9.44 20.54 12.29
C LEU A 225 9.92 21.91 11.79
N SER A 226 11.14 21.96 11.30
CA SER A 226 11.70 23.04 10.49
C SER A 226 12.10 22.47 9.13
N GLY A 227 11.19 22.58 8.16
CA GLY A 227 11.34 21.91 6.87
C GLY A 227 11.27 20.38 7.00
N GLU A 228 12.40 19.71 6.80
CA GLU A 228 12.54 18.24 6.94
C GLU A 228 13.09 17.79 8.29
N ASP A 229 13.69 18.73 9.02
CA ASP A 229 14.40 18.43 10.25
C ASP A 229 13.45 18.67 11.44
N GLY A 230 13.56 17.85 12.48
CA GLY A 230 12.72 17.94 13.66
C GLY A 230 12.20 16.58 14.14
N LEU A 231 11.20 16.65 15.02
CA LEU A 231 10.59 15.50 15.68
C LEU A 231 9.13 15.37 15.27
N THR A 232 8.72 14.16 14.88
CA THR A 232 7.33 13.74 14.73
C THR A 232 7.03 12.64 15.73
N VAL A 233 5.90 12.75 16.42
CA VAL A 233 5.33 11.66 17.24
C VAL A 233 3.87 11.47 16.85
N GLN A 234 3.44 10.24 16.61
CA GLN A 234 2.06 9.95 16.22
C GLN A 234 1.62 8.58 16.72
N GLY A 235 0.31 8.39 16.82
CA GLY A 235 -0.26 7.11 17.19
C GLY A 235 -1.73 7.00 16.85
N ASP A 236 -2.22 5.77 16.77
CA ASP A 236 -3.63 5.46 16.56
C ASP A 236 -4.09 4.37 17.52
N VAL A 237 -5.39 4.36 17.82
CA VAL A 237 -6.09 3.25 18.47
C VAL A 237 -7.39 2.99 17.73
N TYR A 238 -7.71 1.73 17.51
CA TYR A 238 -8.89 1.35 16.74
C TYR A 238 -9.53 0.07 17.25
N ARG A 239 -10.81 -0.09 16.91
CA ARG A 239 -11.54 -1.35 17.08
C ARG A 239 -12.53 -1.52 15.94
N GLY A 240 -12.67 -2.74 15.47
CA GLY A 240 -13.69 -3.10 14.50
C GLY A 240 -14.28 -4.49 14.78
N ASP A 241 -15.46 -4.73 14.24
CA ASP A 241 -16.11 -6.01 14.30
C ASP A 241 -16.94 -6.28 13.04
N THR A 242 -17.00 -7.56 12.65
CA THR A 242 -17.88 -8.04 11.59
C THR A 242 -19.12 -8.71 12.19
N ALA A 243 -20.15 -8.89 11.37
CA ALA A 243 -21.34 -9.66 11.72
C ALA A 243 -20.97 -11.10 12.12
N ASP A 244 -21.78 -11.64 13.03
CA ASP A 244 -21.66 -13.00 13.53
C ASP A 244 -21.87 -14.05 12.43
N ARG A 245 -21.00 -15.08 12.44
CA ARG A 245 -21.05 -16.20 11.52
C ARG A 245 -21.73 -17.40 12.19
N MET A 246 -22.75 -17.95 11.53
CA MET A 246 -23.42 -19.18 11.98
C MET A 246 -22.89 -20.39 11.20
N SER A 247 -22.71 -21.52 11.89
CA SER A 247 -22.49 -22.84 11.28
C SER A 247 -23.45 -23.84 11.92
N GLY A 248 -24.45 -24.32 11.16
CA GLY A 248 -25.54 -25.12 11.71
C GLY A 248 -26.31 -24.37 12.81
N ALA A 249 -26.48 -25.00 13.98
CA ALA A 249 -27.13 -24.40 15.15
C ALA A 249 -26.20 -23.54 16.02
N GLN A 250 -24.91 -23.41 15.69
CA GLN A 250 -23.93 -22.70 16.52
C GLN A 250 -23.58 -21.32 15.94
N ASN A 251 -23.50 -20.31 16.81
CA ASN A 251 -22.92 -19.01 16.52
C ASN A 251 -21.41 -19.07 16.80
N LEU A 252 -20.59 -18.92 15.76
CA LEU A 252 -19.13 -18.89 15.84
C LEU A 252 -18.59 -17.46 16.05
N GLY A 253 -19.47 -16.47 16.19
CA GLY A 253 -19.14 -15.06 16.34
C GLY A 253 -18.64 -14.41 15.05
N GLY A 254 -18.50 -13.08 15.08
CA GLY A 254 -17.83 -12.31 14.04
C GLY A 254 -16.32 -12.22 14.24
N VAL A 255 -15.62 -11.63 13.28
CA VAL A 255 -14.21 -11.26 13.46
C VAL A 255 -14.15 -9.96 14.23
N ARG A 256 -13.42 -9.94 15.35
CA ARG A 256 -13.13 -8.72 16.09
C ARG A 256 -11.68 -8.33 15.93
N THR A 257 -11.43 -7.06 15.66
CA THR A 257 -10.10 -6.51 15.48
C THR A 257 -9.90 -5.32 16.40
N SER A 258 -8.70 -5.19 16.95
CA SER A 258 -8.30 -3.99 17.70
C SER A 258 -6.80 -3.85 17.63
N GLY A 259 -6.32 -2.62 17.80
CA GLY A 259 -4.90 -2.38 17.90
C GLY A 259 -4.58 -0.96 18.25
N GLU A 260 -3.31 -0.76 18.57
CA GLU A 260 -2.73 0.51 18.89
C GLU A 260 -1.33 0.61 18.30
N ASN A 261 -0.93 1.81 17.95
CA ASN A 261 0.41 2.09 17.46
C ASN A 261 0.97 3.39 18.01
N LEU A 262 2.29 3.46 18.05
CA LEU A 262 3.04 4.67 18.39
C LEU A 262 4.29 4.72 17.52
N LEU A 263 4.54 5.85 16.87
CA LEU A 263 5.74 6.11 16.09
C LEU A 263 6.38 7.40 16.57
N ALA A 264 7.71 7.38 16.71
CA ALA A 264 8.53 8.56 16.90
C ALA A 264 9.60 8.60 15.81
N ARG A 265 9.79 9.76 15.18
CA ARG A 265 10.82 9.98 14.17
C ARG A 265 11.51 11.30 14.42
N TRP A 266 12.83 11.25 14.49
CA TRP A 266 13.67 12.44 14.47
C TRP A 266 14.47 12.47 13.17
N THR A 267 14.57 13.64 12.55
CA THR A 267 15.47 13.90 11.42
C THR A 267 16.27 15.15 11.72
N GLY A 268 17.59 15.13 11.50
CA GLY A 268 18.43 16.30 11.74
C GLY A 268 19.66 16.32 10.86
N ARG A 269 20.09 17.53 10.50
CA ARG A 269 21.39 17.76 9.84
C ARG A 269 22.51 17.68 10.88
N LEU A 270 23.59 17.00 10.50
CA LEU A 270 24.82 16.91 11.28
C LEU A 270 25.86 17.93 10.78
N ASN A 271 26.93 18.11 11.55
CA ASN A 271 28.08 18.90 11.12
C ASN A 271 28.66 18.32 9.83
N GLY A 272 28.86 19.17 8.81
CA GLY A 272 29.29 18.75 7.47
C GLY A 272 28.16 18.57 6.45
N GLY A 273 26.91 18.89 6.82
CA GLY A 273 25.77 18.92 5.88
C GLY A 273 25.14 17.56 5.58
N SER A 274 25.63 16.49 6.19
CA SER A 274 24.97 15.18 6.18
C SER A 274 23.70 15.20 7.03
N ARG A 275 22.85 14.19 6.87
CA ARG A 275 21.57 14.08 7.56
C ARG A 275 21.41 12.73 8.21
N LEU A 276 20.95 12.71 9.45
CA LEU A 276 20.59 11.52 10.19
C LEU A 276 19.07 11.49 10.41
N ARG A 277 18.46 10.35 10.15
CA ARG A 277 17.09 10.03 10.53
C ARG A 277 17.12 8.83 11.49
N VAL A 278 16.43 8.96 12.60
CA VAL A 278 16.18 7.87 13.54
C VAL A 278 14.68 7.72 13.70
N GLN A 279 14.18 6.49 13.60
CA GLN A 279 12.77 6.19 13.76
C GLN A 279 12.61 4.96 14.65
N ALA A 280 11.63 5.02 15.54
CA ALA A 280 11.18 3.85 16.28
C ALA A 280 9.65 3.78 16.21
N TYR A 281 9.12 2.55 16.18
CA TYR A 281 7.69 2.37 16.34
C TYR A 281 7.35 1.13 17.16
N TYR A 282 6.15 1.18 17.73
CA TYR A 282 5.47 0.11 18.43
C TYR A 282 4.12 -0.14 17.75
N ASP A 283 3.78 -1.40 17.56
CA ASP A 283 2.47 -1.85 17.13
C ASP A 283 1.99 -2.98 18.04
N HIS A 284 0.72 -2.93 18.44
CA HIS A 284 0.03 -4.06 19.05
C HIS A 284 -1.30 -4.28 18.35
N VAL A 285 -1.57 -5.53 18.00
CA VAL A 285 -2.77 -5.91 17.25
C VAL A 285 -3.34 -7.19 17.85
N ARG A 286 -4.67 -7.23 17.94
CA ARG A 286 -5.46 -8.42 18.28
C ARG A 286 -6.51 -8.65 17.21
N ARG A 287 -6.60 -9.89 16.75
CA ARG A 287 -7.68 -10.39 15.89
C ARG A 287 -8.26 -11.63 16.53
N GLU A 288 -9.56 -11.62 16.76
CA GLU A 288 -10.34 -12.78 17.20
C GLU A 288 -11.09 -13.30 15.99
N ASP A 289 -10.73 -14.51 15.53
CA ASP A 289 -11.43 -15.23 14.47
C ASP A 289 -11.52 -16.70 14.91
N ALA A 290 -12.70 -17.10 15.39
CA ALA A 290 -12.93 -18.44 15.93
C ALA A 290 -12.87 -19.53 14.85
N ILE A 291 -13.03 -19.17 13.57
CA ILE A 291 -13.01 -20.13 12.46
C ILE A 291 -11.58 -20.40 12.04
N LEU A 292 -10.82 -19.34 11.75
CA LEU A 292 -9.47 -19.48 11.24
C LEU A 292 -8.47 -19.68 12.38
N TYR A 293 -8.18 -18.61 13.12
CA TYR A 293 -7.24 -18.54 14.25
C TYR A 293 -7.26 -17.11 14.83
N SER A 294 -6.85 -16.95 16.09
CA SER A 294 -6.90 -15.66 16.80
C SER A 294 -5.50 -15.14 17.16
N PRO A 295 -4.83 -14.38 16.28
CA PRO A 295 -3.51 -13.84 16.55
C PRO A 295 -3.57 -12.59 17.42
N ARG A 296 -2.69 -12.54 18.42
CA ARG A 296 -2.24 -11.31 19.08
C ARG A 296 -0.74 -11.14 18.85
N PHE A 297 -0.31 -9.94 18.48
CA PHE A 297 1.12 -9.68 18.31
C PHE A 297 1.49 -8.27 18.72
N THR A 298 2.76 -8.13 19.11
CA THR A 298 3.41 -6.86 19.36
C THR A 298 4.67 -6.77 18.51
N VAL A 299 4.88 -5.64 17.84
CA VAL A 299 6.11 -5.34 17.09
C VAL A 299 6.78 -4.13 17.73
N VAL A 300 8.09 -4.21 17.89
CA VAL A 300 8.96 -3.05 18.15
C VAL A 300 9.99 -3.00 17.04
N ASP A 301 10.18 -1.82 16.47
CA ASP A 301 11.11 -1.57 15.38
C ASP A 301 11.92 -0.30 15.69
N LEU A 302 13.21 -0.35 15.40
CA LEU A 302 14.15 0.76 15.50
C LEU A 302 15.00 0.78 14.23
N GLU A 303 15.06 1.92 13.57
CA GLU A 303 15.91 2.14 12.40
C GLU A 303 16.66 3.47 12.48
N ALA A 304 17.87 3.47 11.92
CA ALA A 304 18.67 4.67 11.72
C ALA A 304 19.21 4.69 10.29
N GLN A 305 19.14 5.86 9.65
CA GLN A 305 19.68 6.10 8.32
C GLN A 305 20.48 7.39 8.31
N HIS A 306 21.66 7.33 7.74
CA HIS A 306 22.53 8.47 7.50
C HIS A 306 22.75 8.67 6.00
N SER A 307 22.57 9.91 5.56
CA SER A 307 22.70 10.34 4.18
C SER A 307 23.77 11.41 4.09
N LEU A 308 24.76 11.23 3.20
CA LEU A 308 25.83 12.21 2.98
C LEU A 308 26.12 12.35 1.49
N SER A 309 26.60 13.54 1.10
CA SER A 309 27.07 13.80 -0.25
C SER A 309 28.57 14.03 -0.24
N TRP A 310 29.28 13.36 -1.14
CA TRP A 310 30.74 13.46 -1.26
C TRP A 310 31.14 13.50 -2.75
N GLY A 311 31.55 14.69 -3.22
CA GLY A 311 31.82 14.90 -4.64
C GLY A 311 30.59 14.60 -5.51
N ALA A 312 30.71 13.63 -6.40
CA ALA A 312 29.62 13.17 -7.27
C ALA A 312 28.73 12.07 -6.63
N HIS A 313 29.09 11.60 -5.44
CA HIS A 313 28.42 10.52 -4.72
C HIS A 313 27.35 11.05 -3.78
N ASN A 314 26.22 10.36 -3.71
CA ASN A 314 25.25 10.48 -2.63
C ASN A 314 25.13 9.10 -1.97
N ILE A 315 25.65 8.99 -0.76
CA ILE A 315 25.75 7.73 -0.04
C ILE A 315 24.68 7.72 1.06
N ASP A 316 23.82 6.71 1.00
CA ASP A 316 22.84 6.39 2.02
C ASP A 316 23.24 5.07 2.68
N TRP A 317 23.37 5.06 4.00
CA TRP A 317 23.59 3.83 4.74
C TRP A 317 22.81 3.85 6.04
N GLY A 318 22.54 2.67 6.57
CA GLY A 318 21.75 2.56 7.78
C GLY A 318 21.49 1.14 8.16
N GLY A 319 20.83 0.97 9.30
CA GLY A 319 20.47 -0.33 9.81
C GLY A 319 19.22 -0.27 10.65
N GLY A 320 18.69 -1.43 10.95
CA GLY A 320 17.51 -1.54 11.78
C GLY A 320 17.41 -2.87 12.50
N TRP A 321 16.62 -2.87 13.55
CA TRP A 321 16.28 -4.02 14.34
C TRP A 321 14.76 -4.04 14.56
N ARG A 322 14.16 -5.20 14.35
CA ARG A 322 12.74 -5.44 14.60
C ARG A 322 12.57 -6.71 15.42
N SER A 323 11.72 -6.64 16.44
CA SER A 323 11.28 -7.83 17.17
C SER A 323 9.76 -7.89 17.20
N SER A 324 9.22 -9.01 16.75
CA SER A 324 7.81 -9.36 16.95
C SER A 324 7.71 -10.41 18.05
N ARG A 325 6.67 -10.31 18.88
CA ARG A 325 6.23 -11.38 19.78
C ARG A 325 4.76 -11.63 19.49
N ASP A 326 4.40 -12.88 19.29
CA ASP A 326 3.04 -13.25 19.00
C ASP A 326 2.55 -14.43 19.85
N HIS A 327 1.24 -14.52 19.94
CA HIS A 327 0.52 -15.69 20.41
C HIS A 327 -0.69 -15.86 19.50
N ILE A 328 -0.75 -17.00 18.83
CA ILE A 328 -1.81 -17.31 17.88
C ILE A 328 -2.61 -18.46 18.45
N ALA A 329 -3.75 -18.13 19.06
CA ALA A 329 -4.65 -19.14 19.59
C ALA A 329 -5.33 -19.89 18.42
N PRO A 330 -5.45 -21.22 18.51
CA PRO A 330 -6.07 -22.03 17.46
C PRO A 330 -7.55 -21.66 17.27
N GLY A 331 -8.00 -21.66 16.01
CA GLY A 331 -9.41 -21.61 15.64
C GLY A 331 -10.00 -23.01 15.43
N LEU A 332 -11.18 -23.07 14.82
CA LEU A 332 -11.82 -24.32 14.42
C LEU A 332 -10.99 -25.06 13.36
N LEU A 333 -10.46 -24.34 12.37
CA LEU A 333 -9.74 -24.92 11.25
C LEU A 333 -8.25 -25.02 11.51
N PHE A 334 -7.61 -23.92 11.90
CA PHE A 334 -6.15 -23.84 11.92
C PHE A 334 -5.56 -23.61 13.31
N GLY A 335 -4.37 -24.15 13.51
CA GLY A 335 -3.54 -23.95 14.70
C GLY A 335 -2.12 -23.56 14.31
N PHE A 336 -1.34 -23.14 15.30
CA PHE A 336 0.06 -22.75 15.11
C PHE A 336 0.92 -23.45 16.15
N VAL A 337 1.99 -24.11 15.72
CA VAL A 337 2.91 -24.84 16.63
C VAL A 337 4.34 -24.32 16.43
N PRO A 338 4.95 -23.70 17.47
CA PRO A 338 4.36 -23.37 18.78
C PRO A 338 3.30 -22.25 18.67
N GLU A 339 2.35 -22.16 19.60
CA GLU A 339 1.34 -21.07 19.57
C GLU A 339 1.97 -19.69 19.83
N ARG A 340 3.09 -19.65 20.56
CA ARG A 340 3.83 -18.43 20.88
C ARG A 340 5.18 -18.44 20.20
N ALA A 341 5.51 -17.36 19.52
CA ALA A 341 6.82 -17.17 18.93
C ALA A 341 7.35 -15.77 19.21
N ARG A 342 8.66 -15.63 19.19
CA ARG A 342 9.36 -14.36 19.05
C ARG A 342 10.16 -14.44 17.78
N GLN A 343 10.01 -13.45 16.90
CA GLN A 343 10.83 -13.35 15.70
C GLN A 343 11.70 -12.10 15.80
N GLN A 344 12.94 -12.20 15.32
CA GLN A 344 13.90 -11.11 15.27
C GLN A 344 14.41 -10.91 13.85
N TRP A 345 14.54 -9.64 13.48
CA TRP A 345 15.03 -9.21 12.19
C TRP A 345 16.06 -8.11 12.42
N GLN A 346 17.20 -8.23 11.73
CA GLN A 346 18.29 -7.26 11.79
C GLN A 346 18.73 -6.95 10.39
N ASN A 347 19.05 -5.70 10.11
CA ASN A 347 19.54 -5.35 8.79
C ASN A 347 20.58 -4.23 8.79
N LEU A 348 21.40 -4.25 7.76
CA LEU A 348 22.34 -3.20 7.38
C LEU A 348 22.21 -2.99 5.87
N PHE A 349 22.20 -1.74 5.43
CA PHE A 349 22.19 -1.41 4.01
C PHE A 349 23.16 -0.28 3.69
N VAL A 350 23.60 -0.27 2.44
CA VAL A 350 24.36 0.81 1.83
C VAL A 350 23.92 0.98 0.39
N GLN A 351 23.81 2.23 -0.04
CA GLN A 351 23.51 2.61 -1.41
C GLN A 351 24.32 3.85 -1.77
N ASP A 352 24.88 3.86 -2.96
CA ASP A 352 25.56 5.01 -3.53
C ASP A 352 24.90 5.38 -4.87
N GLU A 353 24.51 6.65 -5.00
CA GLU A 353 24.15 7.28 -6.27
C GLU A 353 25.31 8.14 -6.77
N LEU A 354 25.97 7.66 -7.81
CA LEU A 354 27.03 8.37 -8.51
C LEU A 354 26.46 9.15 -9.70
N ARG A 355 26.64 10.48 -9.68
CA ARG A 355 26.33 11.36 -10.80
C ARG A 355 27.49 11.37 -11.80
N LEU A 356 27.22 10.95 -13.03
CA LEU A 356 28.17 10.89 -14.12
C LEU A 356 27.93 12.05 -15.11
N ALA A 357 28.87 12.26 -16.03
CA ALA A 357 28.74 13.27 -17.08
C ALA A 357 27.52 12.98 -18.00
N ASN A 358 27.08 13.99 -18.75
CA ASN A 358 26.06 13.86 -19.80
C ASN A 358 24.71 13.30 -19.32
N GLY A 359 24.33 13.60 -18.07
CA GLY A 359 23.02 13.23 -17.51
C GLY A 359 22.90 11.76 -17.09
N TRP A 360 24.01 11.03 -17.03
CA TRP A 360 24.05 9.65 -16.52
C TRP A 360 24.07 9.63 -14.99
N ARG A 361 23.36 8.68 -14.39
CA ARG A 361 23.39 8.37 -12.96
C ARG A 361 23.45 6.87 -12.77
N LEU A 362 24.38 6.41 -11.95
CA LEU A 362 24.52 5.02 -11.53
C LEU A 362 24.13 4.92 -10.06
N THR A 363 23.22 4.02 -9.72
CA THR A 363 22.89 3.69 -8.33
C THR A 363 23.25 2.24 -8.07
N ALA A 364 24.13 2.00 -7.12
CA ALA A 364 24.48 0.66 -6.66
C ALA A 364 24.16 0.56 -5.17
N GLY A 365 23.50 -0.51 -4.75
CA GLY A 365 23.16 -0.70 -3.35
C GLY A 365 22.93 -2.16 -2.99
N THR A 366 23.07 -2.46 -1.71
CA THR A 366 22.80 -3.78 -1.18
C THR A 366 22.30 -3.67 0.25
N LYS A 367 21.45 -4.62 0.63
CA LYS A 367 20.97 -4.80 2.00
C LYS A 367 21.25 -6.23 2.45
N PHE A 368 21.76 -6.36 3.66
CA PHE A 368 21.95 -7.62 4.36
C PHE A 368 20.89 -7.70 5.44
N GLU A 369 20.09 -8.77 5.45
CA GLU A 369 19.01 -8.94 6.41
C GLU A 369 19.08 -10.32 7.05
N HIS A 370 19.19 -10.36 8.37
CA HIS A 370 19.15 -11.58 9.16
C HIS A 370 17.74 -11.81 9.70
N ASN A 371 17.23 -13.02 9.57
CA ASN A 371 15.95 -13.45 10.16
C ASN A 371 16.06 -14.87 10.76
N ASP A 372 15.17 -15.20 11.69
CA ASP A 372 15.21 -16.47 12.44
C ASP A 372 14.93 -17.72 11.59
N TYR A 373 14.45 -17.56 10.35
CA TYR A 373 14.08 -18.68 9.50
C TYR A 373 15.17 -19.10 8.52
N THR A 374 15.81 -18.14 7.84
CA THR A 374 16.81 -18.41 6.80
C THR A 374 18.18 -17.82 7.09
N GLY A 375 18.35 -17.15 8.23
CA GLY A 375 19.58 -16.44 8.56
C GLY A 375 19.76 -15.22 7.65
N TRP A 376 20.93 -15.08 7.03
CA TRP A 376 21.29 -13.93 6.21
C TRP A 376 20.77 -14.02 4.77
N GLU A 377 20.08 -12.97 4.32
CA GLU A 377 19.70 -12.73 2.94
C GLU A 377 20.40 -11.48 2.39
N THR A 378 20.81 -11.53 1.12
CA THR A 378 21.46 -10.41 0.42
C THR A 378 20.57 -9.85 -0.68
N LEU A 379 20.37 -8.54 -0.70
CA LEU A 379 19.42 -7.86 -1.59
C LEU A 379 20.15 -6.80 -2.43
N PRO A 380 21.03 -7.21 -3.37
CA PRO A 380 21.71 -6.28 -4.25
C PRO A 380 20.75 -5.67 -5.29
N SER A 381 21.02 -4.42 -5.64
CA SER A 381 20.38 -3.70 -6.74
C SER A 381 21.39 -2.82 -7.48
N LEU A 382 21.28 -2.78 -8.80
CA LEU A 382 22.01 -1.88 -9.67
C LEU A 382 21.01 -1.14 -10.57
N ARG A 383 21.14 0.18 -10.70
CA ARG A 383 20.30 1.00 -11.57
C ARG A 383 21.16 1.96 -12.38
N LEU A 384 20.85 2.10 -13.66
CA LEU A 384 21.48 3.07 -14.54
C LEU A 384 20.38 3.95 -15.13
N ALA A 385 20.57 5.26 -15.09
CA ALA A 385 19.63 6.24 -15.59
C ALA A 385 20.33 7.26 -16.48
N TRP A 386 19.70 7.59 -17.61
CA TRP A 386 20.19 8.59 -18.54
C TRP A 386 19.12 9.65 -18.78
N SER A 387 19.45 10.90 -18.50
CA SER A 387 18.57 12.05 -18.70
C SER A 387 19.22 13.01 -19.70
N PRO A 388 19.07 12.81 -21.02
CA PRO A 388 19.65 13.71 -22.02
C PRO A 388 19.07 15.13 -21.96
N SER A 389 17.89 15.29 -21.37
CA SER A 389 17.30 16.59 -21.05
C SER A 389 16.37 16.46 -19.84
N ALA A 390 15.77 17.57 -19.40
CA ALA A 390 14.73 17.54 -18.37
C ALA A 390 13.43 16.83 -18.82
N ARG A 391 13.22 16.66 -20.13
CA ARG A 391 11.99 16.10 -20.72
C ARG A 391 12.02 14.59 -20.89
N TRP A 392 13.20 14.00 -20.96
CA TRP A 392 13.35 12.59 -21.34
C TRP A 392 14.25 11.88 -20.35
N ARG A 393 13.84 10.69 -19.92
CA ARG A 393 14.70 9.78 -19.17
C ARG A 393 14.50 8.35 -19.61
N TRP A 394 15.62 7.67 -19.77
CA TRP A 394 15.72 6.22 -19.83
C TRP A 394 16.33 5.70 -18.54
N TRP A 395 15.90 4.53 -18.09
CA TRP A 395 16.51 3.86 -16.95
C TRP A 395 16.39 2.34 -17.09
N THR A 396 17.33 1.64 -16.47
CA THR A 396 17.30 0.19 -16.32
C THR A 396 17.69 -0.21 -14.91
N SER A 397 17.16 -1.33 -14.44
CA SER A 397 17.46 -1.88 -13.13
C SER A 397 17.74 -3.38 -13.21
N LEU A 398 18.61 -3.86 -12.32
CA LEU A 398 18.87 -5.26 -12.03
C LEU A 398 18.76 -5.43 -10.52
N SER A 399 17.89 -6.32 -10.03
CA SER A 399 17.66 -6.49 -8.59
C SER A 399 17.44 -7.94 -8.21
N ARG A 400 17.90 -8.31 -7.01
CA ARG A 400 17.46 -9.54 -6.31
C ARG A 400 16.57 -9.16 -5.15
N ALA A 401 15.36 -9.71 -5.11
CA ALA A 401 14.43 -9.57 -4.00
C ALA A 401 14.10 -10.93 -3.42
N VAL A 402 13.74 -10.96 -2.14
CA VAL A 402 13.28 -12.18 -1.47
C VAL A 402 12.05 -11.91 -0.63
N ARG A 403 11.15 -12.89 -0.58
CA ARG A 403 10.11 -12.97 0.44
C ARG A 403 10.56 -14.04 1.44
N ALA A 404 10.95 -13.59 2.62
CA ALA A 404 11.40 -14.47 3.69
C ALA A 404 10.21 -15.21 4.32
N PRO A 405 10.42 -16.43 4.86
CA PRO A 405 9.35 -17.21 5.49
C PRO A 405 8.61 -16.45 6.61
N ALA A 406 7.34 -16.81 6.80
CA ALA A 406 6.50 -16.36 7.89
C ALA A 406 5.99 -17.57 8.70
N ARG A 407 5.35 -17.29 9.84
CA ARG A 407 4.71 -18.35 10.66
C ARG A 407 3.70 -19.17 9.87
N LEU A 408 2.98 -18.56 8.94
CA LEU A 408 2.01 -19.24 8.07
C LEU A 408 2.66 -20.34 7.21
N ASP A 409 3.94 -20.15 6.85
CA ASP A 409 4.65 -21.11 6.00
C ASP A 409 5.21 -22.31 6.80
N ARG A 410 5.69 -22.08 8.03
CA ARG A 410 6.40 -23.09 8.84
C ARG A 410 5.59 -23.66 10.02
N ASP A 411 4.74 -22.84 10.63
CA ASP A 411 4.15 -23.16 11.94
C ASP A 411 2.65 -23.48 11.85
N LEU A 412 1.99 -23.17 10.73
CA LEU A 412 0.58 -23.48 10.51
C LEU A 412 0.31 -24.98 10.61
N ARG A 413 -0.82 -25.36 11.20
CA ARG A 413 -1.30 -26.74 11.32
C ARG A 413 -2.79 -26.83 10.96
N LEU A 414 -3.20 -27.93 10.33
CA LEU A 414 -4.60 -28.30 10.06
C LEU A 414 -4.78 -29.78 10.37
N PRO A 415 -5.81 -30.22 11.13
CA PRO A 415 -6.71 -29.38 11.92
C PRO A 415 -5.94 -28.63 13.04
N SER A 416 -6.64 -27.82 13.81
CA SER A 416 -6.01 -26.95 14.82
C SER A 416 -5.37 -27.69 16.00
N LYS A 417 -5.66 -28.99 16.15
CA LYS A 417 -5.11 -29.90 17.17
C LYS A 417 -4.65 -31.21 16.51
N PRO A 418 -3.69 -31.94 17.10
CA PRO A 418 -3.24 -33.20 16.55
C PRO A 418 -4.35 -34.27 16.57
N PRO A 419 -4.31 -35.27 15.66
CA PRO A 419 -3.28 -35.48 14.62
C PRO A 419 -3.41 -34.49 13.46
N PHE A 420 -2.28 -33.91 13.02
CA PHE A 420 -2.24 -32.93 11.94
C PHE A 420 -2.25 -33.61 10.57
N ILE A 421 -3.11 -33.12 9.68
CA ILE A 421 -3.17 -33.48 8.25
C ILE A 421 -2.21 -32.62 7.45
N ILE A 422 -2.15 -31.31 7.74
CA ILE A 422 -1.18 -30.36 7.18
C ILE A 422 -0.23 -29.89 8.28
N ALA A 423 1.06 -30.03 8.04
CA ALA A 423 2.10 -29.39 8.82
C ALA A 423 2.85 -28.37 7.95
N GLY A 424 2.94 -27.12 8.41
CA GLY A 424 3.85 -26.13 7.82
C GLY A 424 5.26 -26.71 7.63
N GLY A 425 5.93 -26.31 6.56
CA GLY A 425 7.16 -26.95 6.11
C GLY A 425 8.38 -26.45 6.87
N PRO A 426 9.06 -27.27 7.71
CA PRO A 426 10.29 -26.83 8.38
C PRO A 426 11.39 -26.48 7.36
N GLY A 427 11.38 -27.11 6.18
CA GLY A 427 12.28 -26.84 5.06
C GLY A 427 11.87 -25.67 4.18
N PHE A 428 10.81 -24.92 4.52
CA PHE A 428 10.36 -23.80 3.70
C PHE A 428 11.33 -22.61 3.79
N VAL A 429 11.88 -22.19 2.66
CA VAL A 429 12.90 -21.14 2.53
C VAL A 429 12.37 -19.90 1.81
N SER A 430 13.21 -18.88 1.69
CA SER A 430 12.85 -17.64 1.00
C SER A 430 12.52 -17.87 -0.47
N GLU A 431 11.37 -17.34 -0.90
CA GLU A 431 11.05 -17.20 -2.32
C GLU A 431 11.95 -16.11 -2.91
N VAL A 432 12.44 -16.28 -4.13
CA VAL A 432 13.41 -15.37 -4.75
C VAL A 432 12.89 -14.85 -6.08
N ALA A 433 13.05 -13.54 -6.29
CA ALA A 433 12.86 -12.89 -7.57
C ALA A 433 14.18 -12.26 -8.01
N ARG A 434 14.59 -12.52 -9.24
CA ARG A 434 15.62 -11.73 -9.94
C ARG A 434 14.93 -10.94 -11.02
N VAL A 435 15.12 -9.64 -11.04
CA VAL A 435 14.30 -8.73 -11.85
C VAL A 435 15.19 -7.85 -12.68
N ILE A 436 14.84 -7.74 -13.96
CA ILE A 436 15.35 -6.74 -14.88
C ILE A 436 14.20 -5.82 -15.30
N GLU A 437 14.46 -4.53 -15.33
CA GLU A 437 13.51 -3.53 -15.79
C GLU A 437 14.17 -2.60 -16.81
N LEU A 438 13.36 -2.14 -17.76
CA LEU A 438 13.69 -1.05 -18.68
C LEU A 438 12.52 -0.08 -18.68
N GLY A 439 12.78 1.18 -18.34
CA GLY A 439 11.76 2.19 -18.33
C GLY A 439 12.14 3.48 -19.03
N HIS A 440 11.10 4.18 -19.47
CA HIS A 440 11.17 5.46 -20.13
C HIS A 440 10.16 6.41 -19.50
N ARG A 441 10.57 7.66 -19.26
CA ARG A 441 9.68 8.73 -18.79
C ARG A 441 9.84 9.94 -19.72
N GLY A 442 8.72 10.42 -20.22
CA GLY A 442 8.65 11.54 -21.16
C GLY A 442 7.73 12.64 -20.68
N GLN A 443 8.17 13.89 -20.86
CA GLN A 443 7.35 15.10 -20.76
C GLN A 443 7.57 15.95 -22.02
N PRO A 444 6.98 15.55 -23.17
CA PRO A 444 7.19 16.22 -24.45
C PRO A 444 6.76 17.70 -24.44
N SER A 445 5.74 18.05 -23.67
CA SER A 445 5.22 19.42 -23.49
C SER A 445 4.89 19.70 -22.01
N GLY A 446 4.58 20.95 -21.67
CA GLY A 446 4.05 21.32 -20.35
C GLY A 446 2.65 20.73 -20.06
N THR A 447 1.99 20.16 -21.06
CA THR A 447 0.62 19.62 -20.99
C THR A 447 0.54 18.10 -21.13
N LEU A 448 1.64 17.40 -21.41
CA LEU A 448 1.64 15.94 -21.59
C LEU A 448 2.84 15.31 -20.88
N SER A 449 2.57 14.29 -20.06
CA SER A 449 3.59 13.43 -19.45
C SER A 449 3.18 11.96 -19.53
N TYR A 450 4.16 11.07 -19.62
CA TYR A 450 3.93 9.63 -19.59
C TYR A 450 5.14 8.87 -19.04
N ALA A 451 4.88 7.63 -18.61
CA ALA A 451 5.88 6.66 -18.23
C ALA A 451 5.54 5.29 -18.80
N LEU A 452 6.58 4.54 -19.18
CA LEU A 452 6.52 3.20 -19.72
C LEU A 452 7.56 2.35 -18.99
N THR A 453 7.20 1.14 -18.57
CA THR A 453 8.13 0.18 -17.97
C THR A 453 7.88 -1.21 -18.53
N LEU A 454 8.93 -1.82 -19.05
CA LEU A 454 9.01 -3.25 -19.34
C LEU A 454 9.75 -3.93 -18.20
N TYR A 455 9.27 -5.09 -17.78
CA TYR A 455 9.90 -5.87 -16.72
C TYR A 455 9.92 -7.36 -17.03
N HIS A 456 10.89 -8.06 -16.47
CA HIS A 456 10.99 -9.51 -16.48
C HIS A 456 11.50 -10.01 -15.12
N HIS A 457 10.86 -11.05 -14.60
CA HIS A 457 11.20 -11.72 -13.35
C HIS A 457 11.60 -13.17 -13.62
N ASP A 458 12.74 -13.60 -13.07
CA ASP A 458 13.08 -15.01 -12.85
C ASP A 458 12.69 -15.38 -11.41
N TRP A 459 11.65 -16.20 -11.27
CA TRP A 459 11.10 -16.66 -10.01
C TRP A 459 11.67 -18.02 -9.63
N ARG A 460 12.16 -18.12 -8.40
CA ARG A 460 12.67 -19.37 -7.85
C ARG A 460 12.12 -19.63 -6.47
N ARG A 461 11.97 -20.91 -6.15
CA ARG A 461 11.57 -21.38 -4.83
C ARG A 461 10.22 -20.78 -4.40
N LEU A 462 9.29 -20.61 -5.34
CA LEU A 462 7.93 -20.15 -5.03
C LEU A 462 7.18 -21.22 -4.23
N ARG A 463 6.27 -20.76 -3.37
CA ARG A 463 5.46 -21.63 -2.51
C ARG A 463 4.71 -22.69 -3.32
N SER A 464 4.76 -23.93 -2.86
CA SER A 464 3.98 -25.07 -3.35
C SER A 464 3.40 -25.87 -2.18
N GLY A 465 2.44 -26.73 -2.44
CA GLY A 465 1.89 -27.67 -1.47
C GLY A 465 2.23 -29.12 -1.79
N GLN A 466 2.35 -29.95 -0.75
CA GLN A 466 2.27 -31.40 -0.86
C GLN A 466 0.91 -31.84 -0.29
N PRO A 467 0.16 -32.76 -0.95
CA PRO A 467 -1.11 -33.24 -0.44
C PRO A 467 -0.93 -34.34 0.63
N PRO A 468 -2.00 -34.74 1.34
CA PRO A 468 -1.98 -35.87 2.26
C PRO A 468 -1.47 -37.17 1.61
N PRO A 469 -0.91 -38.13 2.38
CA PRO A 469 -0.91 -38.20 3.84
C PRO A 469 0.17 -37.36 4.55
N ASN A 470 1.15 -36.80 3.82
CA ASN A 470 2.24 -35.98 4.37
C ASN A 470 2.11 -34.52 3.92
N ALA A 471 0.94 -33.90 4.15
CA ALA A 471 0.71 -32.59 3.57
C ALA A 471 1.61 -31.52 4.21
N MET A 472 2.36 -30.81 3.38
CA MET A 472 3.31 -29.80 3.83
C MET A 472 3.47 -28.66 2.84
N VAL A 473 3.84 -27.49 3.35
CA VAL A 473 4.18 -26.32 2.52
C VAL A 473 5.64 -26.44 2.09
N GLN A 474 5.92 -26.25 0.80
CA GLN A 474 7.25 -26.39 0.19
C GLN A 474 7.55 -25.22 -0.75
N ASN A 475 8.71 -25.25 -1.42
CA ASN A 475 9.17 -24.22 -2.37
C ASN A 475 9.45 -24.81 -3.76
N MET A 476 8.52 -25.58 -4.31
CA MET A 476 8.73 -26.35 -5.55
C MET A 476 8.10 -25.70 -6.79
N ILE A 477 7.78 -24.40 -6.79
CA ILE A 477 7.36 -23.68 -8.01
C ILE A 477 8.47 -22.73 -8.46
N ALA A 478 8.66 -22.62 -9.78
CA ALA A 478 9.60 -21.69 -10.40
C ALA A 478 9.10 -21.30 -11.80
N GLY A 479 9.73 -20.32 -12.42
CA GLY A 479 9.42 -19.89 -13.78
C GLY A 479 9.68 -18.42 -13.96
N ASN A 480 9.02 -17.81 -14.94
CA ASN A 480 9.23 -16.41 -15.25
C ASN A 480 7.91 -15.64 -15.34
N SER A 481 7.99 -14.33 -15.18
CA SER A 481 6.89 -13.44 -15.56
C SER A 481 7.43 -12.19 -16.24
N TRP A 482 6.67 -11.64 -17.16
CA TRP A 482 7.02 -10.41 -17.85
C TRP A 482 5.79 -9.54 -18.06
N GLY A 483 6.01 -8.27 -18.31
CA GLY A 483 4.89 -7.37 -18.54
C GLY A 483 5.27 -5.96 -18.92
N LEU A 484 4.22 -5.17 -19.10
CA LEU A 484 4.25 -3.77 -19.50
C LEU A 484 3.38 -2.97 -18.54
N GLU A 485 3.95 -1.92 -17.95
CA GLU A 485 3.20 -0.90 -17.22
C GLU A 485 3.34 0.42 -17.97
N ALA A 486 2.22 1.09 -18.25
CA ALA A 486 2.20 2.39 -18.88
C ALA A 486 1.18 3.30 -18.20
N TRP A 487 1.53 4.57 -18.00
CA TRP A 487 0.58 5.57 -17.56
C TRP A 487 0.97 6.96 -18.07
N GLY A 488 -0.02 7.84 -18.19
CA GLY A 488 0.20 9.20 -18.67
C GLY A 488 -0.89 10.15 -18.25
N HIS A 489 -0.56 11.43 -18.32
CA HIS A 489 -1.45 12.54 -18.00
C HIS A 489 -1.38 13.57 -19.11
N TRP A 490 -2.55 14.05 -19.53
CA TRP A 490 -2.68 15.07 -20.56
C TRP A 490 -3.65 16.15 -20.08
N GLN A 491 -3.17 17.39 -19.99
CA GLN A 491 -3.95 18.56 -19.59
C GLN A 491 -4.04 19.54 -20.76
N PRO A 492 -4.90 19.27 -21.77
CA PRO A 492 -5.01 20.13 -22.95
C PRO A 492 -5.57 21.51 -22.63
N LEU A 493 -6.35 21.63 -21.56
CA LEU A 493 -6.99 22.86 -21.10
C LEU A 493 -6.81 22.97 -19.58
N PRO A 494 -6.78 24.18 -18.99
CA PRO A 494 -6.61 24.34 -17.55
C PRO A 494 -7.66 23.58 -16.72
N TRP A 495 -8.89 23.49 -17.23
CA TRP A 495 -10.03 22.84 -16.57
C TRP A 495 -10.21 21.36 -16.93
N LEU A 496 -9.39 20.77 -17.81
CA LEU A 496 -9.53 19.38 -18.24
C LEU A 496 -8.20 18.63 -18.13
N ARG A 497 -8.19 17.57 -17.32
CA ARG A 497 -7.06 16.65 -17.19
C ARG A 497 -7.48 15.22 -17.45
N TRP A 498 -6.86 14.59 -18.43
CA TRP A 498 -6.94 13.16 -18.70
C TRP A 498 -5.82 12.41 -17.98
N SER A 499 -6.14 11.25 -17.42
CA SER A 499 -5.16 10.28 -16.92
C SER A 499 -5.46 8.91 -17.53
N ALA A 500 -4.47 8.27 -18.13
CA ALA A 500 -4.61 6.92 -18.67
C ALA A 500 -3.60 5.98 -18.03
N GLY A 501 -3.97 4.72 -17.87
CA GLY A 501 -3.10 3.68 -17.35
C GLY A 501 -3.41 2.33 -17.98
N PHE A 502 -2.37 1.53 -18.20
CA PHE A 502 -2.43 0.21 -18.80
C PHE A 502 -1.41 -0.71 -18.13
N ASN A 503 -1.81 -1.93 -17.83
CA ASN A 503 -0.95 -2.98 -17.32
C ASN A 503 -1.21 -4.28 -18.09
N ARG A 504 -0.15 -4.95 -18.52
CA ARG A 504 -0.17 -6.31 -19.07
C ARG A 504 0.81 -7.19 -18.32
N LEU A 505 0.37 -8.40 -17.98
CA LEU A 505 1.13 -9.40 -17.25
C LEU A 505 1.00 -10.75 -17.96
N GLN A 506 2.13 -11.44 -18.08
CA GLN A 506 2.18 -12.85 -18.45
C GLN A 506 3.05 -13.60 -17.45
N GLN A 507 2.59 -14.76 -17.00
CA GLN A 507 3.26 -15.62 -16.03
C GLN A 507 3.38 -17.02 -16.61
N ASP A 508 4.62 -17.48 -16.76
CA ASP A 508 4.97 -18.82 -17.22
C ASP A 508 5.66 -19.54 -16.05
N LEU A 509 4.83 -20.06 -15.14
CA LEU A 509 5.24 -20.73 -13.92
C LEU A 509 4.89 -22.22 -13.97
N ALA A 510 5.72 -23.05 -13.35
CA ALA A 510 5.48 -24.48 -13.26
C ALA A 510 5.96 -25.05 -11.92
N ALA A 511 5.30 -26.11 -11.49
CA ALA A 511 5.84 -26.98 -10.45
C ALA A 511 7.11 -27.68 -10.98
N GLN A 512 8.14 -27.75 -10.15
CA GLN A 512 9.41 -28.38 -10.47
C GLN A 512 9.26 -29.91 -10.51
N PRO A 513 10.12 -30.63 -11.25
CA PRO A 513 10.15 -32.09 -11.23
C PRO A 513 10.22 -32.65 -9.80
N GLY A 514 9.40 -33.66 -9.51
CA GLY A 514 9.27 -34.24 -8.18
C GLY A 514 8.29 -33.51 -7.24
N SER A 515 7.73 -32.37 -7.65
CA SER A 515 6.60 -31.76 -6.93
C SER A 515 5.35 -32.63 -7.05
N THR A 516 4.66 -32.83 -5.93
CA THR A 516 3.36 -33.50 -5.88
C THR A 516 2.21 -32.51 -5.69
N ASP A 517 2.44 -31.22 -5.93
CA ASP A 517 1.45 -30.16 -5.74
C ASP A 517 0.25 -30.36 -6.67
N PRO A 518 -0.96 -30.61 -6.14
CA PRO A 518 -2.13 -30.87 -6.96
C PRO A 518 -2.72 -29.60 -7.59
N VAL A 519 -2.37 -28.41 -7.08
CA VAL A 519 -2.88 -27.12 -7.56
C VAL A 519 -1.86 -26.43 -8.45
N GLY A 520 -0.59 -26.46 -8.05
CA GLY A 520 0.48 -25.82 -8.78
C GLY A 520 0.41 -24.28 -8.74
N PRO A 521 0.90 -23.58 -9.77
CA PRO A 521 1.03 -22.12 -9.77
C PRO A 521 -0.24 -21.32 -9.51
N SER A 522 -1.43 -21.87 -9.80
CA SER A 522 -2.69 -21.16 -9.55
C SER A 522 -2.99 -20.96 -8.05
N ALA A 523 -2.32 -21.69 -7.16
CA ALA A 523 -2.39 -21.45 -5.71
C ALA A 523 -1.70 -20.12 -5.28
N LEU A 524 -0.84 -19.55 -6.12
CA LEU A 524 -0.05 -18.37 -5.77
C LEU A 524 -0.82 -17.06 -5.92
N GLY A 525 -1.88 -17.03 -6.73
CA GLY A 525 -2.69 -15.85 -7.00
C GLY A 525 -3.53 -16.00 -8.26
N ASN A 526 -4.42 -15.04 -8.47
CA ASN A 526 -5.33 -15.01 -9.62
C ASN A 526 -5.28 -13.62 -10.27
N ASP A 527 -4.52 -13.53 -11.36
CA ASP A 527 -4.12 -12.26 -11.96
C ASP A 527 -4.75 -12.11 -13.35
N PRO A 528 -5.29 -10.93 -13.71
CA PRO A 528 -5.79 -10.66 -15.06
C PRO A 528 -4.59 -10.48 -15.99
N PRO A 529 -4.64 -11.00 -17.24
CA PRO A 529 -3.56 -10.80 -18.20
C PRO A 529 -3.40 -9.32 -18.59
N GLN A 530 -4.45 -8.50 -18.45
CA GLN A 530 -4.39 -7.07 -18.69
C GLN A 530 -5.49 -6.30 -17.95
N GLN A 531 -5.21 -5.04 -17.64
CA GLN A 531 -6.18 -4.07 -17.14
C GLN A 531 -5.84 -2.67 -17.64
N TRP A 532 -6.85 -1.81 -17.74
CA TRP A 532 -6.65 -0.41 -18.08
C TRP A 532 -7.62 0.49 -17.34
N GLN A 533 -7.21 1.75 -17.19
CA GLN A 533 -8.03 2.82 -16.63
C GLN A 533 -7.89 4.10 -17.45
N LEU A 534 -8.99 4.81 -17.61
CA LEU A 534 -9.05 6.15 -18.19
C LEU A 534 -9.84 7.03 -17.23
N ARG A 535 -9.28 8.18 -16.87
CA ARG A 535 -9.91 9.15 -16.00
C ARG A 535 -9.94 10.52 -16.64
N ALA A 536 -11.04 11.23 -16.45
CA ALA A 536 -11.18 12.64 -16.77
C ALA A 536 -11.48 13.42 -15.49
N ALA A 537 -10.66 14.41 -15.17
CA ALA A 537 -10.92 15.38 -14.12
C ALA A 537 -11.27 16.70 -14.79
N LEU A 538 -12.48 17.20 -14.54
CA LEU A 538 -13.03 18.42 -15.10
C LEU A 538 -13.29 19.43 -13.99
N GLN A 539 -13.02 20.70 -14.27
CA GLN A 539 -13.38 21.83 -13.42
C GLN A 539 -14.11 22.89 -14.27
N PRO A 540 -15.37 22.62 -14.67
CA PRO A 540 -16.12 23.49 -15.56
C PRO A 540 -16.37 24.90 -14.99
N ALA A 541 -16.30 25.06 -13.67
CA ALA A 541 -16.38 26.34 -12.97
C ALA A 541 -15.65 26.27 -11.61
N ASP A 542 -15.30 27.41 -11.03
CA ASP A 542 -14.44 27.52 -9.82
C ASP A 542 -14.92 26.73 -8.59
N ARG A 543 -16.21 26.39 -8.54
CA ARG A 543 -16.84 25.67 -7.41
C ARG A 543 -17.37 24.28 -7.79
N HIS A 544 -17.19 23.87 -9.04
CA HIS A 544 -17.80 22.68 -9.60
C HIS A 544 -16.71 21.78 -10.18
N GLU A 545 -16.74 20.53 -9.79
CA GLU A 545 -15.81 19.51 -10.23
C GLU A 545 -16.60 18.31 -10.73
N LEU A 546 -16.15 17.72 -11.84
CA LEU A 546 -16.71 16.48 -12.36
C LEU A 546 -15.57 15.54 -12.69
N ASP A 547 -15.60 14.36 -12.10
CA ASP A 547 -14.57 13.34 -12.24
C ASP A 547 -15.20 12.05 -12.75
N LEU A 548 -14.64 11.51 -13.82
CA LEU A 548 -15.08 10.28 -14.49
C LEU A 548 -13.93 9.28 -14.45
N THR A 549 -14.20 8.03 -14.05
CA THR A 549 -13.22 6.93 -14.08
C THR A 549 -13.82 5.72 -14.78
N LEU A 550 -13.24 5.34 -15.92
CA LEU A 550 -13.56 4.12 -16.64
C LEU A 550 -12.44 3.11 -16.43
N ARG A 551 -12.74 1.93 -15.88
CA ARG A 551 -11.76 0.87 -15.60
C ARG A 551 -12.23 -0.45 -16.20
N ARG A 552 -11.32 -1.18 -16.86
CA ARG A 552 -11.54 -2.54 -17.37
C ARG A 552 -10.51 -3.49 -16.76
N VAL A 553 -11.01 -4.61 -16.25
CA VAL A 553 -10.19 -5.73 -15.78
C VAL A 553 -10.53 -6.95 -16.63
N ALA A 554 -9.52 -7.61 -17.20
CA ALA A 554 -9.71 -8.84 -17.96
C ALA A 554 -10.17 -9.98 -17.04
N ALA A 555 -10.69 -11.06 -17.64
CA ALA A 555 -11.12 -12.23 -16.89
C ALA A 555 -9.95 -12.86 -16.11
N LEU A 556 -10.24 -13.34 -14.91
CA LEU A 556 -9.28 -14.07 -14.10
C LEU A 556 -9.38 -15.57 -14.41
N PRO A 557 -8.25 -16.29 -14.51
CA PRO A 557 -8.23 -17.68 -14.95
C PRO A 557 -8.69 -18.70 -13.88
N GLN A 558 -8.17 -18.63 -12.65
CA GLN A 558 -8.36 -19.67 -11.63
C GLN A 558 -8.40 -19.12 -10.20
N PRO A 559 -9.57 -19.13 -9.52
CA PRO A 559 -10.87 -19.50 -10.06
C PRO A 559 -11.31 -18.55 -11.19
N ALA A 560 -12.17 -19.03 -12.09
CA ALA A 560 -12.66 -18.23 -13.20
C ALA A 560 -13.54 -17.07 -12.72
N VAL A 561 -13.13 -15.83 -13.02
CA VAL A 561 -13.92 -14.61 -12.75
C VAL A 561 -14.10 -13.85 -14.07
N PRO A 562 -15.32 -13.57 -14.52
CA PRO A 562 -15.55 -12.81 -15.75
C PRO A 562 -14.89 -11.42 -15.71
N GLY A 563 -14.38 -10.98 -16.86
CA GLY A 563 -13.83 -9.63 -16.98
C GLY A 563 -14.93 -8.57 -16.98
N TYR A 564 -14.70 -7.44 -16.32
CA TYR A 564 -15.71 -6.41 -16.07
C TYR A 564 -15.22 -5.01 -16.42
N THR A 565 -16.17 -4.11 -16.76
CA THR A 565 -15.91 -2.69 -17.03
C THR A 565 -16.75 -1.85 -16.08
N VAL A 566 -16.13 -0.93 -15.35
CA VAL A 566 -16.86 -0.03 -14.43
C VAL A 566 -16.67 1.42 -14.83
N LEU A 567 -17.74 2.21 -14.66
CA LEU A 567 -17.72 3.66 -14.71
C LEU A 567 -18.05 4.19 -13.33
N ASP A 568 -17.18 5.02 -12.80
CA ASP A 568 -17.42 5.80 -11.59
C ASP A 568 -17.51 7.28 -11.98
N VAL A 569 -18.44 7.99 -11.36
CA VAL A 569 -18.74 9.41 -11.62
C VAL A 569 -18.83 10.11 -10.28
N ASN A 570 -18.08 11.20 -10.12
CA ASN A 570 -18.14 12.03 -8.92
C ASN A 570 -18.34 13.49 -9.32
N TYR A 571 -19.30 14.13 -8.67
CA TYR A 571 -19.58 15.55 -8.83
C TYR A 571 -19.34 16.27 -7.50
N GLY A 572 -18.37 17.17 -7.48
CA GLY A 572 -18.02 17.99 -6.33
C GLY A 572 -18.59 19.41 -6.47
N TRP A 573 -19.19 19.92 -5.41
CA TRP A 573 -19.70 21.28 -5.32
C TRP A 573 -19.25 21.97 -4.02
N ARG A 574 -18.48 23.05 -4.15
CA ARG A 574 -18.11 23.92 -3.04
C ARG A 574 -19.22 24.96 -2.84
N ALA A 575 -20.25 24.59 -2.07
CA ALA A 575 -21.42 25.44 -1.81
C ALA A 575 -21.05 26.77 -1.15
N THR A 576 -20.13 26.72 -0.18
CA THR A 576 -19.53 27.89 0.48
C THR A 576 -18.02 27.65 0.64
N PRO A 577 -17.20 28.65 1.02
CA PRO A 577 -15.79 28.43 1.34
C PRO A 577 -15.56 27.35 2.42
N GLN A 578 -16.58 27.10 3.25
CA GLN A 578 -16.51 26.22 4.40
C GLN A 578 -17.25 24.89 4.19
N LEU A 579 -18.09 24.79 3.17
CA LEU A 579 -18.97 23.63 2.96
C LEU A 579 -18.82 23.10 1.53
N ALA A 580 -18.50 21.81 1.43
CA ALA A 580 -18.44 21.08 0.18
C ALA A 580 -19.35 19.85 0.21
N LEU A 581 -20.06 19.62 -0.89
CA LEU A 581 -20.87 18.43 -1.14
C LEU A 581 -20.25 17.65 -2.30
N THR A 582 -20.12 16.34 -2.15
CA THR A 582 -19.80 15.43 -3.26
C THR A 582 -20.94 14.45 -3.44
N LEU A 583 -21.41 14.29 -4.68
CA LEU A 583 -22.36 13.26 -5.07
C LEU A 583 -21.63 12.30 -6.00
N GLY A 584 -21.63 11.01 -5.67
CA GLY A 584 -20.90 10.01 -6.43
C GLY A 584 -21.73 8.79 -6.76
N GLY A 585 -21.43 8.21 -7.92
CA GLY A 585 -21.95 6.93 -8.39
C GLY A 585 -20.78 6.02 -8.76
N ARG A 586 -20.81 4.76 -8.36
CA ARG A 586 -19.80 3.77 -8.69
C ARG A 586 -20.40 2.58 -9.41
N ASN A 587 -19.60 1.92 -10.24
CA ASN A 587 -19.99 0.71 -10.96
C ASN A 587 -21.26 0.89 -11.82
N LEU A 588 -21.33 2.00 -12.58
CA LEU A 588 -22.57 2.43 -13.24
C LEU A 588 -22.87 1.73 -14.58
N LEU A 589 -21.98 0.90 -15.11
CA LEU A 589 -22.14 0.28 -16.45
C LEU A 589 -22.78 -1.11 -16.44
N HIS A 590 -22.77 -1.81 -15.30
CA HIS A 590 -23.20 -3.19 -15.20
C HIS A 590 -24.15 -3.39 -14.02
N GLY A 591 -24.96 -4.45 -14.04
CA GLY A 591 -25.86 -4.79 -12.94
C GLY A 591 -25.09 -5.25 -11.70
N ARG A 592 -24.31 -6.33 -11.80
CA ARG A 592 -23.45 -6.86 -10.74
C ARG A 592 -22.23 -7.58 -11.33
N HIS A 593 -21.08 -7.51 -10.69
CA HIS A 593 -19.88 -8.29 -11.06
C HIS A 593 -19.12 -8.78 -9.83
N ALA A 594 -18.35 -9.86 -10.00
CA ALA A 594 -17.37 -10.31 -9.01
C ALA A 594 -15.97 -9.82 -9.38
N GLU A 595 -15.13 -9.60 -8.38
CA GLU A 595 -13.70 -9.25 -8.60
C GLU A 595 -12.75 -10.36 -8.13
N ALA A 596 -13.24 -11.32 -7.33
CA ALA A 596 -12.44 -12.40 -6.76
C ALA A 596 -13.30 -13.63 -6.42
N ASN A 597 -12.64 -14.71 -5.98
CA ASN A 597 -13.22 -15.96 -5.50
C ASN A 597 -14.04 -16.76 -6.53
N ALA A 598 -14.30 -18.03 -6.20
CA ALA A 598 -15.07 -18.95 -7.03
C ALA A 598 -16.59 -18.76 -6.83
N ALA A 599 -17.35 -18.91 -7.92
CA ALA A 599 -18.80 -19.05 -7.84
C ALA A 599 -19.19 -20.41 -7.19
N PRO A 600 -20.40 -20.54 -6.62
CA PRO A 600 -21.44 -19.51 -6.47
C PRO A 600 -21.30 -18.67 -5.19
N GLY A 601 -20.35 -18.98 -4.31
CA GLY A 601 -20.22 -18.37 -2.97
C GLY A 601 -19.47 -17.03 -2.91
N ARG A 602 -19.06 -16.47 -4.05
CA ARG A 602 -18.32 -15.20 -4.11
C ARG A 602 -19.23 -13.98 -3.95
N SER A 603 -18.70 -12.91 -3.36
CA SER A 603 -19.35 -11.61 -3.33
C SER A 603 -19.44 -10.99 -4.73
N VAL A 604 -20.51 -10.28 -4.99
CA VAL A 604 -20.70 -9.44 -6.18
C VAL A 604 -21.11 -8.03 -5.81
N PHE A 605 -20.70 -7.07 -6.63
CA PHE A 605 -20.88 -5.64 -6.39
C PHE A 605 -21.67 -5.04 -7.55
N GLY A 606 -22.67 -4.21 -7.24
CA GLY A 606 -23.51 -3.52 -8.21
C GLY A 606 -23.30 -2.01 -8.21
N PRO A 607 -24.16 -1.24 -8.89
CA PRO A 607 -24.15 0.21 -8.82
C PRO A 607 -24.35 0.71 -7.40
N GLU A 608 -23.45 1.60 -6.95
CA GLU A 608 -23.53 2.25 -5.65
C GLU A 608 -23.74 3.76 -5.86
N ALA A 609 -24.55 4.40 -5.03
CA ALA A 609 -24.67 5.84 -4.97
C ALA A 609 -24.28 6.33 -3.57
N TYR A 610 -23.67 7.51 -3.49
CA TYR A 610 -23.30 8.10 -2.21
C TYR A 610 -23.27 9.62 -2.25
N ALA A 611 -23.39 10.21 -1.07
CA ALA A 611 -23.19 11.63 -0.81
C ALA A 611 -22.16 11.79 0.31
N GLN A 612 -21.29 12.79 0.15
CA GLN A 612 -20.33 13.21 1.15
C GLN A 612 -20.50 14.69 1.43
N LEU A 613 -20.68 15.04 2.69
CA LEU A 613 -20.66 16.41 3.18
C LEU A 613 -19.36 16.66 3.94
N ARG A 614 -18.66 17.74 3.58
CA ARG A 614 -17.44 18.17 4.26
C ARG A 614 -17.58 19.61 4.71
N TRP A 615 -17.25 19.85 5.96
CA TRP A 615 -17.18 21.17 6.57
C TRP A 615 -15.78 21.46 7.11
N THR A 616 -15.26 22.65 6.82
CA THR A 616 -13.99 23.20 7.32
C THR A 616 -14.20 24.68 7.61
N PRO A 617 -13.98 25.18 8.85
CA PRO A 617 -14.33 26.55 9.26
C PRO A 617 -13.46 27.63 8.64
#